data_AF-A0A9W7Y4P9-F1
#
_entry.id   AF-A0A9W7Y4P9-F1
#
_cell.length_a   1.000
_cell.length_b   1.000
_cell.length_c   1.000
_cell.angle_alpha   90.00
_cell.angle_beta   90.00
_cell.angle_gamma   90.00
#
_symmetry.space_group_name_H-M   'P 1'
#
loop_
_entity.id
_entity.type
_entity.pdbx_description
1 polymer ?
#
loop_
_entity_poly.entity_id
_entity_poly.type
_entity_poly.pdbx_seq_one_letter_code
_entity_poly.pdbx_strand_id
1 'polypeptide(L)'
;AERYRRMLVERRRADAQRLAQLRRDVADDRAAYTYTHGPTAPDAARPSAAARPGRRQPPTAARLLIRASNGDSTTATFEPGAAFGEVRALVESTFDTGGGRAEIVLAASRRLLGAADDGRTVRELGLCPSAALLVRVATPAKARAKPLPPLQGEAGDEEPRPRRRRAAALYLPVYLLLAAAALALLAWHQIDAPAPAAPHARQQHAPRP
;
A
#
# COMPACT_ATOMS: atom_id res chain seq x y z
N ALA A 1 -18.86 -27.61 21.09
CA ALA A 1 -19.59 -26.41 20.63
C ALA A 1 -19.63 -25.28 21.67
N GLU A 2 -19.96 -25.56 22.94
CA GLU A 2 -20.10 -24.50 23.97
C GLU A 2 -18.81 -23.74 24.33
N ARG A 3 -17.66 -24.44 24.40
CA ARG A 3 -16.36 -23.80 24.65
C ARG A 3 -16.00 -22.75 23.58
N TYR A 4 -16.35 -23.03 22.33
CA TYR A 4 -16.13 -22.11 21.22
C TYR A 4 -17.01 -20.85 21.31
N ARG A 5 -18.27 -21.01 21.72
CA ARG A 5 -19.18 -19.87 21.96
C ARG A 5 -18.67 -18.97 23.09
N ARG A 6 -18.14 -19.55 24.18
CA ARG A 6 -17.53 -18.78 25.28
C ARG A 6 -16.31 -17.99 24.80
N MET A 7 -15.41 -18.63 24.04
CA MET A 7 -14.24 -17.97 23.44
C MET A 7 -14.64 -16.78 22.55
N LEU A 8 -15.68 -16.91 21.71
CA LEU A 8 -16.13 -15.80 20.86
C LEU A 8 -16.68 -14.62 21.66
N VAL A 9 -17.40 -14.88 22.76
CA VAL A 9 -17.91 -13.82 23.65
C VAL A 9 -16.77 -13.11 24.36
N GLU A 10 -15.77 -13.84 24.85
CA GLU A 10 -14.57 -13.27 25.48
C GLU A 10 -13.77 -12.44 24.49
N ARG A 11 -13.57 -12.93 23.27
CA ARG A 11 -12.86 -12.20 22.20
C ARG A 11 -13.59 -10.91 21.84
N ARG A 12 -14.91 -10.96 21.67
CA ARG A 12 -15.74 -9.77 21.41
C ARG A 12 -15.68 -8.75 22.54
N ARG A 13 -15.64 -9.19 23.81
CA ARG A 13 -15.47 -8.30 24.97
C ARG A 13 -14.09 -7.65 25.00
N ALA A 14 -13.03 -8.41 24.73
CA ALA A 14 -11.67 -7.90 24.65
C ALA A 14 -11.52 -6.87 23.52
N ASP A 15 -12.08 -7.16 22.34
CA ASP A 15 -12.06 -6.23 21.21
C ASP A 15 -12.84 -4.94 21.52
N ALA A 16 -14.00 -5.05 22.17
CA ALA A 16 -14.79 -3.89 22.60
C ALA A 16 -14.04 -3.02 23.62
N GLN A 17 -13.36 -3.64 24.59
CA GLN A 17 -12.52 -2.92 25.56
C GLN A 17 -11.35 -2.20 24.88
N ARG A 18 -10.67 -2.88 23.95
CA ARG A 18 -9.56 -2.29 23.18
C ARG A 18 -10.00 -1.09 22.35
N LEU A 19 -11.16 -1.17 21.69
CA LEU A 19 -11.72 -0.05 20.94
C LEU A 19 -12.11 1.12 21.85
N ALA A 20 -12.66 0.84 23.04
CA ALA A 20 -12.99 1.88 24.02
C ALA A 20 -11.73 2.55 24.58
N GLN A 21 -10.62 1.83 24.70
CA GLN A 21 -9.33 2.39 25.09
C GLN A 21 -8.74 3.25 23.97
N LEU A 22 -8.69 2.74 22.73
CA LEU A 22 -8.20 3.51 21.57
C LEU A 22 -8.95 4.83 21.39
N ARG A 23 -10.28 4.84 21.63
CA ARG A 23 -11.08 6.07 21.56
C ARG A 23 -10.69 7.10 22.62
N ARG A 24 -10.31 6.65 23.82
CA ARG A 24 -9.80 7.54 24.88
C ARG A 24 -8.41 8.05 24.52
N ASP A 25 -7.52 7.17 24.10
CA ASP A 25 -6.16 7.53 23.69
C ASP A 25 -6.19 8.57 22.56
N VAL A 26 -7.04 8.40 21.54
CA VAL A 26 -7.21 9.39 20.46
C VAL A 26 -7.77 10.72 20.96
N ALA A 27 -8.68 10.70 21.95
CA ALA A 27 -9.22 11.92 22.53
C ALA A 27 -8.18 12.66 23.36
N ASP A 28 -7.40 11.93 24.16
CA ASP A 28 -6.32 12.45 24.98
C ASP A 28 -5.18 13.00 24.12
N ASP A 29 -4.77 12.27 23.08
CA ASP A 29 -3.80 12.73 22.08
C ASP A 29 -4.27 14.00 21.38
N ARG A 30 -5.56 14.07 21.01
CA ARG A 30 -6.15 15.26 20.38
C ARG A 30 -6.16 16.44 21.34
N ALA A 31 -6.46 16.22 22.62
CA ALA A 31 -6.41 17.25 23.65
C ALA A 31 -4.98 17.74 23.89
N ALA A 32 -4.01 16.82 23.99
CA ALA A 32 -2.59 17.11 24.16
C ALA A 32 -2.04 17.89 22.95
N TYR A 33 -2.36 17.46 21.73
CA TYR A 33 -2.01 18.16 20.50
C TYR A 33 -2.58 19.59 20.48
N THR A 34 -3.85 19.76 20.86
CA THR A 34 -4.50 21.07 20.92
C THR A 34 -3.83 21.97 21.96
N TYR A 35 -3.39 21.42 23.09
CA TYR A 35 -2.66 22.15 24.13
C TYR A 35 -1.27 22.61 23.65
N THR A 36 -0.53 21.77 22.92
CA THR A 36 0.84 22.06 22.48
C THR A 36 0.92 22.89 21.19
N HIS A 37 -0.05 22.75 20.28
CA HIS A 37 0.01 23.34 18.93
C HIS A 37 -1.13 24.33 18.62
N GLY A 38 -2.01 24.57 19.59
CA GLY A 38 -3.19 25.43 19.41
C GLY A 38 -4.34 24.73 18.70
N PRO A 39 -5.54 25.33 18.71
CA PRO A 39 -6.73 24.74 18.10
C PRO A 39 -6.59 24.70 16.57
N THR A 40 -6.47 23.50 16.01
CA THR A 40 -6.69 23.29 14.57
C THR A 40 -8.20 23.29 14.32
N ALA A 41 -8.74 24.41 13.81
CA ALA A 41 -10.15 24.49 13.47
C ALA A 41 -10.48 23.45 12.37
N PRO A 42 -11.61 22.72 12.48
CA PRO A 42 -12.11 21.96 11.34
C PRO A 42 -12.48 22.96 10.26
N ASP A 43 -11.81 22.89 9.11
CA ASP A 43 -12.15 23.68 7.94
C ASP A 43 -13.58 23.31 7.53
N ALA A 44 -14.54 24.13 7.94
CA ALA A 44 -15.94 23.94 7.63
C ALA A 44 -16.07 24.07 6.12
N ALA A 45 -16.22 22.93 5.44
CA ALA A 45 -16.49 22.84 4.03
C ALA A 45 -17.76 23.64 3.68
N ARG A 46 -17.56 24.92 3.36
CA ARG A 46 -18.56 25.75 2.70
C ARG A 46 -18.73 25.15 1.30
N PRO A 47 -19.95 24.82 0.84
CA PRO A 47 -20.15 24.35 -0.52
C PRO A 47 -19.78 25.52 -1.46
N SER A 48 -18.56 25.45 -1.98
CA SER A 48 -18.02 26.42 -2.92
C SER A 48 -18.83 26.29 -4.20
N ALA A 49 -19.50 27.38 -4.57
CA ALA A 49 -20.20 27.52 -5.83
C ALA A 49 -19.29 27.04 -6.96
N ALA A 50 -19.83 26.19 -7.83
CA ALA A 50 -19.13 25.55 -8.95
C ALA A 50 -18.21 26.56 -9.67
N ALA A 51 -16.92 26.50 -9.33
CA ALA A 51 -15.90 27.24 -10.03
C ALA A 51 -15.87 26.68 -11.46
N ARG A 52 -16.16 27.55 -12.43
CA ARG A 52 -15.83 27.34 -13.84
C ARG A 52 -14.43 26.71 -13.91
N PRO A 53 -14.15 25.79 -14.85
CA PRO A 53 -12.83 25.18 -14.96
C PRO A 53 -11.81 26.28 -15.26
N GLY A 54 -11.24 26.85 -14.19
CA GLY A 54 -10.09 27.72 -14.26
C GLY A 54 -9.03 26.92 -14.97
N ARG A 55 -8.53 27.47 -16.08
CA ARG A 55 -7.42 26.93 -16.85
C ARG A 55 -6.37 26.46 -15.85
N ARG A 56 -6.27 25.14 -15.62
CA ARG A 56 -5.40 24.57 -14.59
C ARG A 56 -4.00 25.06 -14.91
N GLN A 57 -3.52 26.00 -14.12
CA GLN A 57 -2.16 26.50 -14.24
C GLN A 57 -1.26 25.27 -14.10
N PRO A 58 -0.33 25.05 -15.05
CA PRO A 58 0.52 23.87 -15.01
C PRO A 58 1.23 23.86 -13.64
N PRO A 59 1.27 22.71 -12.95
CA PRO A 59 1.89 22.64 -11.64
C PRO A 59 3.33 23.12 -11.76
N THR A 60 3.66 24.16 -10.99
CA THR A 60 4.99 24.80 -10.99
C THR A 60 6.03 23.93 -10.31
N ALA A 61 5.60 22.98 -9.48
CA ALA A 61 6.48 22.05 -8.78
C ALA A 61 5.81 20.67 -8.62
N ALA A 62 6.65 19.64 -8.57
CA ALA A 62 6.27 18.26 -8.28
C ALA A 62 6.71 17.90 -6.85
N ARG A 63 5.76 17.56 -5.98
CA ARG A 63 6.04 17.14 -4.61
C ARG A 63 6.09 15.62 -4.50
N LEU A 64 7.27 15.08 -4.25
CA LEU A 64 7.51 13.63 -4.20
C LEU A 64 7.66 13.18 -2.74
N LEU A 65 6.83 12.22 -2.33
CA LEU A 65 6.97 11.51 -1.07
C LEU A 65 7.76 10.22 -1.32
N ILE A 66 8.96 10.12 -0.78
CA ILE A 66 9.83 8.97 -0.95
C ILE A 66 9.85 8.17 0.35
N ARG A 67 9.53 6.89 0.29
CA ARG A 67 9.49 5.99 1.45
C ARG A 67 10.41 4.81 1.21
N ALA A 68 11.36 4.58 2.11
CA ALA A 68 12.22 3.41 2.07
C ALA A 68 11.59 2.21 2.80
N SER A 69 12.07 1.01 2.45
CA SER A 69 11.62 -0.25 3.05
C SER A 69 11.98 -0.40 4.54
N ASN A 70 12.93 0.39 5.03
CA ASN A 70 13.31 0.45 6.44
C ASN A 70 12.37 1.31 7.31
N GLY A 71 11.37 1.96 6.70
CA GLY A 71 10.42 2.84 7.38
C GLY A 71 10.74 4.32 7.28
N ASP A 72 11.94 4.69 6.80
CA ASP A 72 12.32 6.08 6.62
C ASP A 72 11.52 6.72 5.47
N SER A 73 11.22 8.00 5.61
CA SER A 73 10.57 8.75 4.55
C SER A 73 11.08 10.17 4.46
N THR A 74 11.20 10.67 3.24
CA THR A 74 11.55 12.05 2.95
C THR A 74 10.57 12.63 1.94
N THR A 75 10.32 13.92 2.01
CA THR A 75 9.53 14.63 1.01
C THR A 75 10.43 15.65 0.33
N ALA A 76 10.49 15.60 -0.99
CA ALA A 76 11.30 16.51 -1.79
C ALA A 76 10.46 17.14 -2.89
N THR A 77 10.84 18.35 -3.29
CA THR A 77 10.16 19.10 -4.33
C THR A 77 11.11 19.23 -5.51
N PHE A 78 10.60 18.92 -6.70
CA PHE A 78 11.35 18.97 -7.95
C PHE A 78 10.63 19.85 -8.97
N GLU A 79 11.40 20.47 -9.85
CA GLU A 79 10.85 21.13 -11.03
C GLU A 79 10.22 20.08 -11.97
N PRO A 80 9.10 20.37 -12.65
CA PRO A 80 8.48 19.42 -13.57
C PRO A 80 9.41 18.97 -14.71
N GLY A 81 10.38 19.81 -15.08
CA GLY A 81 11.40 19.55 -16.09
C GLY A 81 12.67 18.88 -15.56
N ALA A 82 12.79 18.67 -14.24
CA ALA A 82 13.94 17.98 -13.67
C ALA A 82 14.02 16.54 -14.21
N ALA A 83 15.25 16.05 -14.40
CA ALA A 83 15.48 14.68 -14.83
C ALA A 83 15.25 13.70 -13.68
N PHE A 84 14.76 12.50 -13.98
CA PHE A 84 14.59 11.47 -12.95
C PHE A 84 15.91 11.04 -12.31
N GLY A 85 17.03 11.18 -13.03
CA GLY A 85 18.37 10.97 -12.47
C GLY A 85 18.65 11.84 -11.22
N GLU A 86 18.12 13.06 -11.14
CA GLU A 86 18.26 13.91 -9.95
C GLU A 86 17.48 13.34 -8.76
N VAL A 87 16.28 12.82 -9.01
CA VAL A 87 15.48 12.13 -7.98
C VAL A 87 16.22 10.90 -7.48
N ARG A 88 16.83 10.12 -8.38
CA ARG A 88 17.64 8.95 -8.02
C ARG A 88 18.86 9.33 -7.17
N ALA A 89 19.59 10.37 -7.56
CA ALA A 89 20.74 10.86 -6.80
C ALA A 89 20.33 11.30 -5.38
N LEU A 90 19.20 11.99 -5.24
CA LEU A 90 18.65 12.35 -3.93
C LEU A 90 18.31 11.10 -3.10
N VAL A 91 17.71 10.08 -3.72
CA VAL A 91 17.38 8.81 -3.04
C VAL A 91 18.65 8.14 -2.53
N GLU A 92 19.68 8.05 -3.36
CA GLU A 92 20.96 7.43 -3.01
C GLU A 92 21.72 8.22 -1.94
N SER A 93 21.60 9.55 -1.92
CA SER A 93 22.23 10.39 -0.88
C SER A 93 21.47 10.36 0.45
N THR A 94 20.14 10.20 0.40
CA THR A 94 19.27 10.30 1.59
C THR A 94 19.11 8.94 2.29
N PHE A 95 18.97 7.87 1.52
CA PHE A 95 18.81 6.53 2.03
C PHE A 95 20.14 5.81 1.87
N ASP A 96 20.79 5.46 2.98
CA ASP A 96 22.01 4.66 2.94
C ASP A 96 21.70 3.28 2.33
N THR A 97 22.06 3.10 1.07
CA THR A 97 21.83 1.86 0.34
C THR A 97 22.91 0.80 0.62
N GLY A 98 23.89 1.10 1.49
CA GLY A 98 24.94 0.16 1.89
C GLY A 98 25.75 -0.39 0.71
N GLY A 99 25.87 0.38 -0.38
CA GLY A 99 26.55 -0.04 -1.62
C GLY A 99 25.69 -0.89 -2.57
N GLY A 100 24.41 -1.15 -2.25
CA GLY A 100 23.43 -1.74 -3.14
C GLY A 100 22.76 -0.72 -4.06
N ARG A 101 22.25 -1.16 -5.22
CA ARG A 101 21.41 -0.30 -6.07
C ARG A 101 20.03 -0.14 -5.43
N ALA A 102 19.57 1.10 -5.27
CA ALA A 102 18.21 1.39 -4.87
C ALA A 102 17.23 1.11 -6.02
N GLU A 103 16.28 0.23 -5.78
CA GLU A 103 15.13 0.02 -6.66
C GLU A 103 14.03 1.02 -6.29
N ILE A 104 13.75 1.95 -7.20
CA ILE A 104 12.72 2.97 -7.01
C ILE A 104 11.44 2.50 -7.71
N VAL A 105 10.35 2.41 -6.96
CA VAL A 105 9.05 1.92 -7.43
C VAL A 105 7.99 2.99 -7.23
N LEU A 106 7.22 3.29 -8.27
CA LEU A 106 6.08 4.20 -8.15
C LEU A 106 4.96 3.55 -7.33
N ALA A 107 4.53 4.17 -6.23
CA ALA A 107 3.57 3.56 -5.32
C ALA A 107 2.19 3.35 -5.97
N ALA A 108 1.77 4.27 -6.84
CA ALA A 108 0.45 4.26 -7.46
C ALA A 108 0.26 3.10 -8.47
N SER A 109 1.26 2.87 -9.33
CA SER A 109 1.19 1.85 -10.39
C SER A 109 2.06 0.63 -10.14
N ARG A 110 2.83 0.61 -9.04
CA ARG A 110 3.86 -0.40 -8.74
C ARG A 110 4.90 -0.56 -9.87
N ARG A 111 5.03 0.45 -10.73
CA ARG A 111 6.02 0.46 -11.82
C ARG A 111 7.42 0.69 -11.26
N LEU A 112 8.37 -0.16 -11.65
CA LEU A 112 9.79 0.03 -11.37
C LEU A 112 10.35 1.13 -12.28
N LEU A 113 11.06 2.10 -11.68
CA LEU A 113 11.75 3.18 -12.38
C LEU A 113 13.26 2.90 -12.37
N GLY A 114 13.77 2.50 -13.53
CA GLY A 114 15.15 2.04 -13.71
C GLY A 114 16.04 3.06 -14.41
N ALA A 115 17.27 2.67 -14.73
CA ALA A 115 18.22 3.55 -15.43
C ALA A 115 17.72 4.06 -16.79
N ALA A 116 16.84 3.30 -17.46
CA ALA A 116 16.20 3.70 -18.70
C ALA A 116 15.24 4.89 -18.55
N ASP A 117 14.80 5.20 -17.33
CA ASP A 117 13.92 6.32 -17.02
C ASP A 117 14.71 7.56 -16.54
N ASP A 118 16.01 7.45 -16.28
CA ASP A 118 16.81 8.54 -15.68
C ASP A 118 16.88 9.80 -16.55
N GLY A 119 16.83 9.65 -17.87
CA GLY A 119 16.79 10.77 -18.83
C GLY A 119 15.40 11.37 -19.05
N ARG A 120 14.34 10.78 -18.48
CA ARG A 120 12.97 11.29 -18.60
C ARG A 120 12.70 12.34 -17.54
N THR A 121 11.84 13.29 -17.85
CA THR A 121 11.47 14.33 -16.89
C THR A 121 10.47 13.81 -15.86
N VAL A 122 10.44 14.44 -14.68
CA VAL A 122 9.45 14.18 -13.62
C VAL A 122 8.01 14.28 -14.16
N ARG A 123 7.76 15.20 -15.10
CA ARG A 123 6.47 15.34 -15.79
C ARG A 123 6.17 14.17 -16.73
N GLU A 124 7.12 13.74 -17.55
CA GLU A 124 6.94 12.61 -18.49
C GLU A 124 6.67 11.30 -17.76
N LEU A 125 7.24 11.14 -16.57
CA LEU A 125 7.00 9.99 -15.70
C LEU A 125 5.67 10.05 -14.93
N GLY A 126 4.90 11.12 -15.10
CA GLY A 126 3.59 11.29 -14.45
C GLY A 126 3.70 11.51 -12.93
N LEU A 127 4.81 12.09 -12.46
CA LEU A 127 5.04 12.35 -11.05
C LEU A 127 4.48 13.71 -10.58
N CYS A 128 4.07 14.57 -11.52
CA CYS A 128 3.41 15.84 -11.25
C CYS A 128 1.88 15.67 -11.06
N PRO A 129 1.24 16.44 -10.17
CA PRO A 129 1.80 17.43 -9.25
C PRO A 129 2.39 16.82 -7.98
N SER A 130 2.04 15.57 -7.67
CA SER A 130 2.54 14.84 -6.52
C SER A 130 2.55 13.35 -6.79
N ALA A 131 3.57 12.66 -6.31
CA ALA A 131 3.66 11.21 -6.39
C ALA A 131 4.35 10.62 -5.16
N ALA A 132 4.07 9.35 -4.89
CA ALA A 132 4.75 8.59 -3.86
C ALA A 132 5.67 7.54 -4.49
N LEU A 133 6.92 7.50 -4.05
CA LEU A 133 7.96 6.56 -4.47
C LEU A 133 8.31 5.64 -3.31
N LEU A 134 8.51 4.36 -3.62
CA LEU A 134 8.96 3.33 -2.70
C LEU A 134 10.38 2.95 -3.07
N VAL A 135 11.30 3.04 -2.11
CA VAL A 135 12.70 2.66 -2.28
C VAL A 135 12.91 1.31 -1.64
N ARG A 136 13.35 0.33 -2.44
CA ARG A 136 13.77 -0.98 -1.95
C ARG A 136 15.27 -1.05 -2.10
N VAL A 137 15.97 -1.29 -0.99
CA VAL A 137 17.40 -1.59 -1.07
C VAL A 137 17.51 -3.03 -1.52
N ALA A 138 17.95 -3.26 -2.76
CA ALA A 138 18.31 -4.59 -3.21
C ALA A 138 19.57 -4.99 -2.43
N THR A 139 19.38 -5.70 -1.31
CA THR A 139 20.50 -6.37 -0.65
C THR A 139 21.17 -7.24 -1.71
N PRO A 140 22.49 -7.12 -1.96
CA PRO A 140 23.15 -7.95 -2.95
C PRO A 140 22.87 -9.39 -2.58
N ALA A 141 22.09 -10.07 -3.42
CA ALA A 141 21.86 -11.50 -3.28
C ALA A 141 23.26 -12.11 -3.24
N LYS A 142 23.61 -12.67 -2.08
CA LYS A 142 24.89 -13.30 -1.78
C LYS A 142 25.36 -14.01 -3.04
N ALA A 143 26.29 -13.40 -3.76
CA ALA A 143 26.91 -14.00 -4.91
C ALA A 143 27.59 -15.25 -4.38
N ARG A 144 26.90 -16.40 -4.46
CA ARG A 144 27.55 -17.70 -4.54
C ARG A 144 28.25 -17.70 -5.89
N ALA A 145 29.33 -16.92 -5.99
CA ALA A 145 30.45 -17.25 -6.83
C ALA A 145 30.85 -18.65 -6.35
N LYS A 146 30.38 -19.67 -7.06
CA LYS A 146 30.98 -20.99 -7.00
C LYS A 146 32.42 -20.73 -7.46
N PRO A 147 33.45 -20.85 -6.60
CA PRO A 147 34.79 -20.86 -7.11
C PRO A 147 34.84 -22.05 -8.08
N LEU A 148 35.18 -21.78 -9.34
CA LEU A 148 35.52 -22.83 -10.28
C LEU A 148 36.63 -23.66 -9.61
N PRO A 149 36.43 -24.97 -9.39
CA PRO A 149 37.50 -25.79 -8.85
C PRO A 149 38.63 -25.86 -9.88
N PRO A 150 39.90 -25.84 -9.46
CA PRO A 150 40.99 -26.26 -10.34
C PRO A 150 40.73 -27.71 -10.77
N LEU A 151 40.98 -27.98 -12.05
CA LEU A 151 40.97 -29.31 -12.63
C LEU A 151 42.02 -30.16 -11.93
N GLN A 152 41.60 -31.01 -11.00
CA GLN A 152 42.39 -32.14 -10.54
C GLN A 152 41.45 -33.23 -10.05
N GLY A 153 41.60 -34.40 -10.67
CA GLY A 153 40.89 -35.60 -10.29
C GLY A 153 41.17 -36.00 -8.85
N GLU A 154 40.29 -36.83 -8.32
CA GLU A 154 40.60 -38.11 -7.69
C GLU A 154 39.26 -38.69 -7.24
N ALA A 155 39.16 -40.01 -7.37
CA ALA A 155 38.00 -40.81 -7.07
C ALA A 155 37.65 -40.78 -5.58
N GLY A 156 36.36 -41.00 -5.28
CA GLY A 156 35.90 -41.16 -3.92
C GLY A 156 34.39 -41.34 -3.87
N ASP A 157 33.97 -42.60 -3.83
CA ASP A 157 32.62 -43.04 -3.51
C ASP A 157 32.03 -42.30 -2.31
N GLU A 158 30.86 -41.67 -2.46
CA GLU A 158 29.94 -41.49 -1.34
C GLU A 158 28.48 -41.33 -1.81
N GLU A 159 27.63 -42.16 -1.22
CA GLU A 159 26.18 -42.33 -1.40
C GLU A 159 25.36 -41.03 -1.64
N PRO A 160 24.30 -41.11 -2.48
CA PRO A 160 23.34 -40.01 -2.62
C PRO A 160 22.40 -39.96 -1.41
N ARG A 161 22.73 -39.15 -0.40
CA ARG A 161 21.76 -38.74 0.64
C ARG A 161 20.66 -37.87 0.02
N PRO A 162 19.36 -38.20 0.20
CA PRO A 162 18.27 -37.39 -0.33
C PRO A 162 18.15 -36.07 0.45
N ARG A 163 18.59 -34.98 -0.18
CA ARG A 163 18.37 -33.62 0.35
C ARG A 163 16.89 -33.29 0.33
N ARG A 164 16.32 -33.25 1.53
CA ARG A 164 15.00 -32.76 1.90
C ARG A 164 14.56 -31.55 1.07
N ARG A 165 13.70 -31.78 0.09
CA ARG A 165 12.78 -30.78 -0.46
C ARG A 165 11.63 -30.57 0.53
N ARG A 166 11.78 -29.67 1.50
CA ARG A 166 10.65 -29.17 2.30
C ARG A 166 10.86 -27.71 2.67
N ALA A 167 10.47 -26.81 1.77
CA ALA A 167 10.21 -25.40 2.11
C ALA A 167 9.20 -24.71 1.17
N ALA A 168 8.45 -25.45 0.35
CA ALA A 168 7.45 -24.87 -0.56
C ALA A 168 6.00 -25.33 -0.29
N ALA A 169 5.75 -26.05 0.81
CA ALA A 169 4.47 -26.72 1.03
C ALA A 169 3.56 -26.09 2.11
N LEU A 170 3.92 -24.93 2.69
CA LEU A 170 3.15 -24.35 3.81
C LEU A 170 2.38 -23.07 3.47
N TYR A 171 2.63 -22.41 2.34
CA TYR A 171 1.95 -21.15 1.99
C TYR A 171 0.67 -21.35 1.15
N LEU A 172 0.62 -22.41 0.35
CA LEU A 172 -0.53 -22.70 -0.51
C LEU A 172 -1.84 -22.99 0.27
N PRO A 173 -1.85 -23.77 1.36
CA PRO A 173 -3.11 -24.05 2.07
C PRO A 173 -3.65 -22.83 2.82
N VAL A 174 -2.78 -21.95 3.33
CA VAL A 174 -3.19 -20.73 4.03
C VAL A 174 -3.83 -19.73 3.06
N TYR A 175 -3.28 -19.59 1.85
CA TYR A 175 -3.83 -18.71 0.84
C TYR A 175 -5.20 -19.18 0.35
N LEU A 176 -5.39 -20.49 0.16
CA LEU A 176 -6.68 -21.06 -0.23
C LEU A 176 -7.75 -20.87 0.87
N LEU A 177 -7.37 -20.98 2.15
CA LEU A 177 -8.28 -20.76 3.27
C LEU A 177 -8.72 -19.29 3.39
N LEU A 178 -7.80 -18.34 3.16
CA LEU A 178 -8.12 -16.91 3.12
C LEU A 178 -9.00 -16.55 1.91
N ALA A 179 -8.72 -17.12 0.74
CA ALA A 179 -9.53 -16.91 -0.46
C ALA A 179 -10.97 -17.44 -0.30
N ALA A 180 -11.13 -18.63 0.31
CA ALA A 180 -12.45 -19.19 0.60
C ALA A 180 -13.23 -18.34 1.63
N ALA A 181 -12.56 -17.83 2.67
CA ALA A 181 -13.18 -16.94 3.65
C ALA A 181 -13.64 -15.61 3.03
N ALA A 182 -12.86 -15.04 2.11
CA ALA A 182 -13.23 -13.82 1.40
C ALA A 182 -14.45 -14.02 0.50
N LEU A 183 -14.53 -15.16 -0.21
CA LEU A 183 -15.69 -15.50 -1.05
C LEU A 183 -16.96 -15.73 -0.22
N ALA A 184 -16.85 -16.36 0.94
CA ALA A 184 -17.99 -16.54 1.85
C ALA A 184 -18.52 -15.20 2.40
N LEU A 185 -17.63 -14.27 2.74
CA LEU A 185 -18.01 -12.91 3.17
C LEU A 185 -18.68 -12.12 2.04
N LEU A 186 -18.20 -12.25 0.81
CA LEU A 186 -18.80 -11.60 -0.35
C LEU A 186 -20.19 -12.16 -0.66
N ALA A 187 -20.36 -13.49 -0.57
CA ALA A 187 -21.65 -14.14 -0.75
C ALA A 187 -22.66 -13.74 0.34
N TRP A 188 -22.21 -13.62 1.59
CA TRP A 188 -23.06 -13.15 2.70
C TRP A 188 -23.58 -11.72 2.45
N HIS A 189 -22.74 -10.85 1.91
CA HIS A 189 -23.11 -9.45 1.67
C HIS A 189 -24.08 -9.26 0.49
N GLN A 190 -24.23 -10.26 -0.39
CA GLN A 190 -25.17 -10.23 -1.51
C GLN A 190 -26.59 -10.68 -1.13
N ILE A 191 -26.77 -11.35 0.01
CA ILE A 191 -28.08 -11.86 0.47
C ILE A 191 -28.92 -10.75 1.12
N ASP A 192 -28.29 -9.65 1.54
CA ASP A 192 -28.96 -8.54 2.24
C ASP A 192 -29.46 -7.41 1.31
N ALA A 193 -29.53 -7.65 0.00
CA ALA A 193 -30.12 -6.69 -0.92
C ALA A 193 -31.65 -6.63 -0.71
N PRO A 194 -32.21 -5.51 -0.20
CA PRO A 194 -33.66 -5.37 -0.09
C PRO A 194 -34.28 -5.40 -1.49
N ALA A 195 -35.30 -6.24 -1.66
CA ALA A 195 -36.03 -6.38 -2.91
C ALA A 195 -36.51 -5.00 -3.43
N PRO A 196 -36.37 -4.70 -4.73
CA PRO A 196 -36.89 -3.47 -5.29
C PRO A 196 -38.42 -3.46 -5.13
N ALA A 197 -38.92 -2.45 -4.41
CA ALA A 197 -40.33 -2.21 -4.20
C ALA A 197 -41.07 -2.18 -5.55
N ALA A 198 -42.12 -2.99 -5.65
CA ALA A 198 -42.98 -3.05 -6.83
C ALA A 198 -43.54 -1.65 -7.18
N PRO A 199 -43.60 -1.27 -8.46
CA PRO A 199 -44.22 -0.01 -8.85
C PRO A 199 -45.73 -0.09 -8.60
N HIS A 200 -46.20 0.71 -7.65
CA HIS A 200 -47.64 0.95 -7.48
C HIS A 200 -48.21 1.48 -8.79
N ALA A 201 -49.07 0.67 -9.40
CA ALA A 201 -49.90 1.02 -10.53
C ALA A 201 -50.70 2.29 -10.21
N ARG A 202 -50.36 3.40 -10.87
CA ARG A 202 -51.23 4.57 -10.97
C ARG A 202 -52.48 4.16 -11.74
N GLN A 203 -53.57 3.92 -11.01
CA GLN A 203 -54.92 3.92 -11.58
C GLN A 203 -55.18 5.31 -12.18
N GLN A 204 -55.10 5.39 -13.51
CA GLN A 204 -55.65 6.49 -14.26
C GLN A 204 -57.17 6.26 -14.35
N HIS A 205 -57.93 7.01 -13.55
CA HIS A 205 -59.37 7.15 -13.76
C HIS A 205 -59.58 7.96 -15.05
N ALA A 206 -60.14 7.30 -16.06
CA ALA A 206 -60.65 7.93 -17.26
C ALA A 206 -61.94 8.74 -16.95
N PRO A 207 -62.16 9.90 -17.58
CA PRO A 207 -63.44 10.58 -17.54
C PRO A 207 -64.41 9.89 -18.52
N ARG A 208 -65.64 9.60 -18.07
CA ARG A 208 -66.74 9.21 -18.96
C ARG A 208 -67.48 10.48 -19.44
N PRO A 209 -68.01 10.46 -20.69
CA PRO A 209 -68.82 11.52 -21.26
C PRO A 209 -70.21 11.62 -20.62
#